data_AF-A0A967YTE0-F1
#
_entry.id   AF-A0A967YTE0-F1
#
_cell.length_a   1.000
_cell.length_b   1.000
_cell.length_c   1.000
_cell.angle_alpha   90.00
_cell.angle_beta   90.00
_cell.angle_gamma   90.00
#
_symmetry.space_group_name_H-M   'P 1'
#
loop_
_entity.id
_entity.type
_entity.pdbx_description
1 polymer ?
#
loop_
_entity_poly.entity_id
_entity_poly.type
_entity_poly.pdbx_seq_one_letter_code
_entity_poly.pdbx_strand_id
1 'polypeptide(L)'
;TIFMPILASTALALKTHPFLLMIPATVSASCAFMLPVATPPNAIIFGTGYISISDMAKAGVFINLLGALLITAVVYLLAIPIFDISPNAVPSWVR
;
A
#
# COMPACT_ATOMS: atom_id res chain seq x y z
N THR A 1 8.13 -4.76 -5.11
CA THR A 1 8.95 -4.20 -6.20
C THR A 1 8.49 -4.62 -7.58
N ILE A 2 8.01 -5.86 -7.79
CA ILE A 2 7.49 -6.35 -9.08
C ILE A 2 6.41 -5.44 -9.70
N PHE A 3 5.53 -4.87 -8.87
CA PHE A 3 4.42 -4.02 -9.35
C PHE A 3 4.81 -2.58 -9.68
N MET A 4 5.97 -2.09 -9.23
CA MET A 4 6.34 -0.67 -9.37
C MET A 4 6.49 -0.22 -10.83
N PRO A 5 7.15 -0.99 -11.73
CA PRO A 5 7.22 -0.63 -13.15
C PRO A 5 5.84 -0.57 -13.82
N ILE A 6 4.92 -1.47 -13.43
CA ILE A 6 3.56 -1.53 -13.97
C ILE A 6 2.74 -0.32 -13.52
N LEU A 7 2.86 0.07 -12.25
CA LEU A 7 2.17 1.26 -11.73
C LEU A 7 2.74 2.55 -12.37
N ALA A 8 4.04 2.60 -12.60
CA ALA A 8 4.68 3.73 -13.29
C ALA A 8 4.20 3.87 -14.73
N SER A 9 4.16 2.78 -15.50
CA SER A 9 3.66 2.81 -16.89
C SER A 9 2.17 3.12 -16.97
N THR A 10 1.38 2.64 -16.00
CA THR A 10 -0.06 2.96 -15.91
C THR A 10 -0.28 4.44 -15.60
N ALA A 11 0.49 5.02 -14.69
CA ALA A 11 0.39 6.45 -14.38
C ALA A 11 0.72 7.34 -15.58
N LEU A 12 1.71 6.94 -16.38
CA LEU A 12 2.07 7.60 -17.64
C LEU A 12 0.95 7.54 -18.67
N ALA A 13 0.32 6.37 -18.83
CA ALA A 13 -0.84 6.20 -19.70
C ALA A 13 -2.02 7.08 -19.26
N LEU A 14 -2.21 7.26 -17.95
CA LEU A 14 -3.21 8.15 -17.36
C LEU A 14 -2.83 9.63 -17.38
N LYS A 15 -1.63 9.99 -17.86
CA LYS A 15 -1.07 11.36 -17.83
C LYS A 15 -1.04 11.98 -16.43
N THR A 16 -0.86 11.15 -15.42
CA THR A 16 -0.78 11.54 -14.00
C THR A 16 0.63 11.35 -13.47
N HIS A 17 0.93 11.99 -12.35
CA HIS A 17 2.21 11.83 -11.69
C HIS A 17 2.39 10.39 -11.15
N PRO A 18 3.48 9.65 -11.49
CA PRO A 18 3.69 8.24 -11.08
C PRO A 18 3.60 7.99 -9.57
N PHE A 19 4.13 8.91 -8.77
CA PHE A 19 4.08 8.83 -7.30
C PHE A 19 2.66 8.74 -6.72
N LEU A 20 1.65 9.24 -7.43
CA LEU A 20 0.26 9.17 -6.99
C LEU A 20 -0.23 7.71 -6.89
N LEU A 21 0.27 6.81 -7.74
CA LEU A 21 -0.01 5.37 -7.66
C LEU A 21 1.07 4.60 -6.89
N MET A 22 2.33 4.98 -7.05
CA MET A 22 3.46 4.22 -6.52
C MET A 22 3.63 4.35 -5.00
N ILE A 23 3.40 5.53 -4.42
CA ILE A 23 3.52 5.76 -2.97
C ILE A 23 2.48 4.94 -2.20
N PRO A 24 1.16 5.09 -2.43
CA PRO A 24 0.16 4.31 -1.68
C PRO A 24 0.34 2.81 -1.88
N ALA A 25 0.70 2.35 -3.08
CA ALA A 25 0.94 0.93 -3.34
C ALA A 25 2.14 0.38 -2.55
N THR A 26 3.23 1.14 -2.45
CA THR A 26 4.42 0.72 -1.71
C THR A 26 4.14 0.64 -0.21
N VAL A 27 3.46 1.64 0.34
CA VAL A 27 3.09 1.64 1.77
C VAL A 27 2.09 0.51 2.07
N SER A 28 1.10 0.30 1.19
CA SER A 28 0.10 -0.77 1.35
C SER A 28 0.72 -2.16 1.25
N ALA A 29 1.77 -2.35 0.45
CA ALA A 29 2.48 -3.63 0.35
C ALA A 29 3.15 -4.06 1.67
N SER A 30 3.46 -3.11 2.56
CA SER A 30 3.96 -3.42 3.91
C SER A 30 2.85 -3.83 4.88
N CYS A 31 1.58 -3.58 4.57
CA CYS A 31 0.43 -3.85 5.44
C CYS A 31 -0.16 -5.25 5.21
N ALA A 32 0.66 -6.31 5.27
CA ALA A 32 0.21 -7.69 5.06
C ALA A 32 -0.12 -8.38 6.40
N PHE A 33 -1.30 -8.11 6.99
CA PHE A 33 -1.66 -8.60 8.33
C PHE A 33 -2.64 -9.78 8.38
N MET A 34 -3.19 -10.22 7.24
CA MET A 34 -4.26 -11.23 7.22
C MET A 34 -3.79 -12.68 7.31
N LEU A 35 -2.55 -12.98 6.93
CA LEU A 35 -2.06 -14.36 6.81
C LEU A 35 -0.82 -14.61 7.67
N PRO A 36 -0.66 -15.83 8.22
CA PRO A 36 0.48 -16.18 9.06
C PRO A 36 1.80 -16.21 8.29
N VAL A 37 1.76 -16.51 6.99
CA VAL A 37 2.95 -16.61 6.12
C VAL A 37 3.58 -15.26 5.78
N ALA A 38 2.89 -14.15 6.05
CA ALA A 38 3.30 -12.83 5.60
C ALA A 38 4.51 -12.27 6.38
N THR A 39 4.62 -12.55 7.69
CA THR A 39 5.71 -12.04 8.54
C THR A 39 6.04 -13.02 9.68
N PRO A 40 7.31 -13.09 10.15
CA PRO A 40 7.70 -13.98 11.25
C PRO A 40 6.87 -13.84 12.55
N PRO A 41 6.48 -12.62 13.00
CA PRO A 41 5.66 -12.48 14.21
C PRO A 41 4.28 -13.14 14.09
N ASN A 42 3.63 -13.01 12.92
CA ASN A 42 2.32 -13.64 12.67
C ASN A 42 2.43 -15.17 12.65
N ALA A 43 3.52 -15.72 12.12
CA ALA A 43 3.79 -17.15 12.13
C ALA A 43 4.03 -17.70 13.54
N ILE A 44 4.74 -16.96 14.41
CA ILE A 44 5.01 -17.36 15.81
C ILE A 44 3.70 -17.51 16.59
N ILE A 45 2.80 -16.52 16.49
CA ILE A 45 1.51 -16.56 17.20
C ILE A 45 0.62 -17.69 16.67
N PHE A 46 0.57 -17.89 15.34
CA PHE A 46 -0.16 -19.02 14.75
C PHE A 46 0.38 -20.38 15.22
N GLY A 47 1.70 -20.51 15.37
CA GLY A 47 2.37 -21.71 15.85
C GLY A 47 2.04 -22.09 17.31
N THR A 48 1.41 -21.19 18.08
CA THR A 48 0.98 -21.48 19.46
C THR A 48 -0.26 -22.40 19.54
N GLY A 49 -0.99 -22.56 18.43
CA GLY A 49 -2.22 -23.36 18.36
C GLY A 49 -3.47 -22.70 18.97
N TYR A 50 -3.35 -21.51 19.58
CA TYR A 50 -4.48 -20.79 20.18
C TYR A 50 -5.29 -19.96 19.19
N ILE A 51 -4.77 -19.69 17.99
CA ILE A 51 -5.40 -18.80 17.01
C ILE A 51 -5.58 -19.54 15.68
N SER A 52 -6.81 -19.55 15.16
CA SER A 52 -7.10 -20.12 13.84
C SER A 52 -6.77 -19.16 12.71
N ILE A 53 -6.60 -19.67 11.49
CA ILE A 53 -6.43 -18.85 10.29
C ILE A 53 -7.61 -17.87 10.12
N SER A 54 -8.83 -18.28 10.48
CA SER A 54 -10.02 -17.46 10.39
C SER A 54 -10.00 -16.27 11.36
N ASP A 55 -9.42 -16.42 12.55
CA ASP A 55 -9.31 -15.33 13.52
C ASP A 55 -8.30 -14.27 13.06
N MET A 56 -7.16 -14.73 12.53
CA MET A 56 -6.16 -13.85 11.92
C MET A 56 -6.71 -13.12 10.70
N ALA A 57 -7.46 -13.81 9.84
CA ALA A 57 -8.06 -13.21 8.67
C ALA A 57 -9.07 -12.10 9.04
N LYS A 58 -9.95 -12.34 10.01
CA LYS A 58 -10.94 -11.34 10.47
C LYS A 58 -10.26 -10.09 11.04
N ALA A 59 -9.28 -10.28 11.93
CA ALA A 59 -8.53 -9.16 12.50
C ALA A 59 -7.72 -8.42 11.43
N GLY A 60 -7.07 -9.16 10.53
CA GLY A 60 -6.28 -8.60 9.44
C GLY A 60 -7.11 -7.80 8.42
N VAL A 61 -8.33 -8.23 8.09
CA VAL A 61 -9.22 -7.46 7.20
C VAL A 61 -9.51 -6.09 7.79
N PHE A 62 -9.84 -6.05 9.08
CA PHE A 62 -10.15 -4.80 9.77
C PHE A 62 -8.95 -3.85 9.77
N ILE A 63 -7.76 -4.36 10.12
CA ILE A 63 -6.51 -3.56 10.12
C ILE A 63 -6.14 -3.11 8.70
N ASN A 64 -6.27 -3.97 7.70
CA ASN A 64 -5.96 -3.64 6.31
C ASN A 64 -6.90 -2.54 5.78
N LEU A 65 -8.18 -2.59 6.12
CA LEU A 65 -9.15 -1.59 5.68
C LEU A 65 -8.88 -0.22 6.34
N LEU A 66 -8.57 -0.23 7.63
CA LEU A 66 -8.20 0.98 8.37
C LEU A 66 -6.87 1.55 7.85
N GLY A 67 -5.90 0.68 7.54
CA GLY A 67 -4.65 1.03 6.87
C GLY A 67 -4.87 1.66 5.51
N ALA A 68 -5.73 1.09 4.66
CA ALA A 68 -6.04 1.64 3.34
C ALA A 68 -6.66 3.05 3.43
N LEU A 69 -7.54 3.27 4.41
CA LEU A 69 -8.14 4.58 4.66
C LEU A 69 -7.10 5.60 5.14
N LEU A 70 -6.25 5.20 6.10
CA LEU A 70 -5.15 6.05 6.59
C LEU A 70 -4.13 6.38 5.51
N ILE A 71 -3.71 5.40 4.71
CA ILE A 71 -2.76 5.60 3.61
C ILE A 71 -3.35 6.57 2.58
N THR A 72 -4.63 6.40 2.24
CA THR A 72 -5.33 7.31 1.34
C THR A 72 -5.33 8.73 1.90
N ALA A 73 -5.71 8.91 3.18
CA ALA A 73 -5.69 10.21 3.84
C ALA A 73 -4.29 10.84 3.86
N VAL A 74 -3.25 10.07 4.19
CA VAL A 74 -1.86 10.54 4.20
C VAL A 74 -1.38 10.95 2.81
N VAL A 75 -1.71 10.18 1.77
CA VAL A 75 -1.30 10.52 0.40
C VAL A 75 -1.95 11.82 -0.05
N TYR A 76 -3.25 11.99 0.18
CA TYR A 76 -3.95 13.21 -0.22
C TYR A 76 -3.59 14.44 0.63
N LEU A 77 -3.42 14.29 1.95
CA LEU A 77 -3.19 15.41 2.87
C LEU A 77 -1.71 15.79 3.02
N LEU A 78 -0.79 14.84 2.87
CA LEU A 78 0.64 15.06 3.11
C LEU A 78 1.48 14.84 1.85
N ALA A 79 1.29 13.73 1.13
CA ALA A 79 2.17 13.43 0.00
C ALA A 79 1.99 14.43 -1.17
N ILE A 80 0.75 14.81 -1.49
CA ILE A 80 0.49 15.81 -2.54
C ILE A 80 1.18 17.16 -2.26
N PRO A 81 1.00 17.80 -1.08
CA PRO A 81 1.64 19.08 -0.80
C PRO A 81 3.14 18.99 -0.54
N ILE A 82 3.65 17.91 0.07
CA ILE A 82 5.09 17.78 0.37
C ILE A 82 5.91 17.54 -0.89
N PHE A 83 5.41 16.72 -1.81
CA PHE A 83 6.12 16.34 -3.03
C PHE A 83 5.68 17.16 -4.26
N ASP A 84 4.87 18.21 -4.07
CA ASP A 84 4.31 19.07 -5.13
C ASP A 84 3.70 18.27 -6.29
N ILE A 85 2.95 17.22 -5.94
CA ILE A 85 2.42 16.25 -6.92
C ILE A 85 1.21 16.89 -7.60
N SER A 86 1.42 17.37 -8.83
CA SER A 86 0.33 17.83 -9.70
C SER A 86 -0.48 16.62 -10.23
N PRO A 87 -1.78 16.48 -9.90
CA PRO A 87 -2.57 15.32 -10.33
C PRO A 87 -2.70 15.20 -11.86
N ASN A 88 -2.61 16.33 -12.57
CA ASN A 88 -2.86 16.44 -14.02
C ASN A 88 -1.60 16.77 -14.83
N ALA A 89 -0.40 16.66 -14.25
CA ALA A 89 0.83 16.95 -14.96
C ALA A 89 1.86 15.85 -14.74
N VAL A 90 2.50 15.44 -15.83
CA VAL A 90 3.64 14.52 -15.79
C VAL A 90 4.91 15.35 -15.63
N PRO A 91 5.78 15.04 -14.65
CA PRO A 91 7.04 15.77 -14.47
C PRO A 91 7.97 15.66 -15.67
N SER A 92 8.83 16.67 -15.86
CA SER A 92 9.81 16.72 -16.95
C SER A 92 10.86 15.61 -16.90
N TRP A 93 11.12 15.01 -15.72
CA TRP A 93 12.08 13.93 -15.54
C TRP A 93 11.56 12.55 -15.98
N VAL A 94 10.24 12.40 -16.18
CA VAL A 94 9.63 11.13 -16.64
C VAL A 94 9.50 11.09 -18.17
N ARG A 95 9.90 12.16 -18.86
CA ARG A 95 9.78 12.28 -20.32
C ARG A 95 10.77 11.37 -21.04
#